data_AF-A0AAC9JTT3-F1
#
_entry.id   AF-A0AAC9JTT3-F1
#
_cell.length_a   1.000
_cell.length_b   1.000
_cell.length_c   1.000
_cell.angle_alpha   90.00
_cell.angle_beta   90.00
_cell.angle_gamma   90.00
#
_symmetry.space_group_name_H-M   'P 1'
#
loop_
_entity.id
_entity.type
_entity.pdbx_description
1 polymer ?
#
loop_
_entity_poly.entity_id
_entity_poly.type
_entity_poly.pdbx_seq_one_letter_code
_entity_poly.pdbx_strand_id
1 'polypeptide(L)'
;MDDALRQFRAAFPESACLDTIMALRFGGTAFDCPACGRNGGFVRDVKHRAFACRACGHALYPCVGTPFEPLRIALSDWFFAVKLGSGRNGGPSARALQRRLGCPAGTARYMHDALKRLAAADAAGPLVGWYVAIAKRVGDGGAAAASPTADPSALATQEAVAPVRARLRGHHLVAAASGLIVVAAIGTAVLALRQESATVPSDSAPALVAAPTPPSILLSAVEDDLAAAQQAVDFIEKEEPTIVPQERADPIVTSPGNANQILTFGPIKIRRHLVETIVRAARVVGADPSLLMAVADKESSFATEVKAKTSSATGLYQFIESTWLGVVKDFGAKHGLAGEAALIQRVDRRHVVADPGERARILDLRREPYLSALLAAEMLKRDTLRIERRIGRPLTGGEVYLVHFLGPGGAELFIDAMEGAPDRVAAELLPKPAEANRPIFYDKAGGTLSLAEVHKKFEAMISVRLARYREVKRIQAAVEPAPGKRVD
;
A
#
# COMPACT_ATOMS: atom_id res chain seq x y z
N MET A 1 4.12 -12.28 -30.86
CA MET A 1 4.36 -12.95 -29.56
C MET A 1 5.00 -14.31 -29.85
N ASP A 2 6.14 -14.61 -29.22
CA ASP A 2 6.95 -15.81 -29.45
C ASP A 2 6.13 -17.10 -29.17
N ASP A 3 5.99 -17.98 -30.17
CA ASP A 3 5.26 -19.25 -30.05
C ASP A 3 5.76 -20.12 -28.91
N ALA A 4 7.07 -20.09 -28.64
CA ALA A 4 7.69 -20.86 -27.58
C ALA A 4 7.30 -20.35 -26.18
N LEU A 5 7.05 -19.03 -26.03
CA LEU A 5 6.57 -18.46 -24.76
C LEU A 5 5.13 -18.85 -24.48
N ARG A 6 4.26 -18.85 -25.51
CA ARG A 6 2.87 -19.30 -25.37
C ARG A 6 2.79 -20.75 -24.94
N GLN A 7 3.49 -21.64 -25.64
CA GLN A 7 3.56 -23.06 -25.30
C GLN A 7 4.12 -23.26 -23.89
N PHE A 8 5.11 -22.45 -23.48
CA PHE A 8 5.65 -22.52 -22.13
C PHE A 8 4.64 -22.15 -21.05
N ARG A 9 3.92 -21.03 -21.20
CA ARG A 9 2.92 -20.59 -20.22
C ARG A 9 1.77 -21.58 -20.07
N ALA A 10 1.44 -22.32 -21.14
CA ALA A 10 0.48 -23.42 -21.07
C ALA A 10 1.00 -24.61 -20.23
N ALA A 11 2.28 -24.95 -20.37
CA ALA A 11 2.91 -26.02 -19.59
C ALA A 11 3.23 -25.61 -18.14
N PHE A 12 3.49 -24.33 -17.90
CA PHE A 12 3.82 -23.74 -16.60
C PHE A 12 2.93 -22.54 -16.30
N PRO A 13 1.63 -22.77 -15.96
CA PRO A 13 0.74 -21.70 -15.53
C PRO A 13 1.13 -21.15 -14.15
N GLU A 14 0.62 -19.96 -13.79
CA GLU A 14 0.89 -19.29 -12.50
C GLU A 14 0.72 -20.23 -11.30
N SER A 15 -0.31 -21.09 -11.33
CA SER A 15 -0.62 -22.04 -10.27
C SER A 15 0.46 -23.12 -10.08
N ALA A 16 1.08 -23.60 -11.16
CA ALA A 16 2.15 -24.60 -11.12
C ALA A 16 3.49 -23.98 -10.69
N CYS A 17 3.76 -22.75 -11.13
CA CYS A 17 4.92 -22.00 -10.66
C CYS A 17 4.81 -21.71 -9.15
N LEU A 18 3.63 -21.30 -8.69
CA LEU A 18 3.36 -21.03 -7.28
C LEU A 18 3.49 -22.29 -6.41
N ASP A 19 3.00 -23.45 -6.87
CA ASP A 19 3.25 -24.74 -6.20
C ASP A 19 4.73 -25.06 -6.07
N THR A 20 5.50 -24.79 -7.13
CA THR A 20 6.95 -25.04 -7.12
C THR A 20 7.63 -24.18 -6.06
N ILE A 21 7.27 -22.89 -5.97
CA ILE A 21 7.82 -22.00 -4.95
C ILE A 21 7.38 -22.42 -3.54
N MET A 22 6.13 -22.87 -3.38
CA MET A 22 5.62 -23.42 -2.12
C MET A 22 6.41 -24.67 -1.70
N ALA A 23 6.68 -25.57 -2.63
CA ALA A 23 7.47 -26.78 -2.38
C ALA A 23 8.91 -26.45 -1.98
N LEU A 24 9.55 -25.51 -2.67
CA LEU A 24 10.92 -25.08 -2.36
C LEU A 24 11.05 -24.45 -0.99
N ARG A 25 10.02 -23.72 -0.54
CA ARG A 25 10.08 -22.98 0.72
C ARG A 25 9.55 -23.74 1.93
N PHE A 26 8.48 -24.49 1.74
CA PHE A 26 7.70 -25.10 2.82
C PHE A 26 7.56 -26.62 2.65
N GLY A 27 8.22 -27.24 1.66
CA GLY A 27 8.13 -28.68 1.41
C GLY A 27 6.82 -29.13 0.77
N GLY A 28 5.91 -28.21 0.44
CA GLY A 28 4.64 -28.47 -0.24
C GLY A 28 3.46 -27.92 0.54
N THR A 29 2.31 -28.59 0.48
CA THR A 29 1.09 -28.19 1.21
C THR A 29 0.69 -29.15 2.33
N ALA A 30 1.48 -30.20 2.55
CA ALA A 30 1.21 -31.25 3.53
C ALA A 30 2.09 -31.06 4.77
N PHE A 31 1.75 -30.06 5.59
CA PHE A 31 2.38 -29.79 6.88
C PHE A 31 1.40 -29.08 7.81
N ASP A 32 1.71 -29.05 9.10
CA ASP A 32 0.87 -28.44 10.11
C ASP A 32 0.84 -26.92 9.96
N CYS A 33 -0.37 -26.36 9.99
CA CYS A 33 -0.53 -24.92 9.90
C CYS A 33 0.14 -24.23 11.10
N PRO A 34 1.09 -23.29 10.89
CA PRO A 34 1.82 -22.63 11.96
C PRO A 34 0.97 -21.63 12.78
N ALA A 35 -0.32 -21.55 12.53
CA ALA A 35 -1.23 -20.72 13.32
C ALA A 35 -2.22 -21.53 14.16
N CYS A 36 -2.54 -22.76 13.75
CA CYS A 36 -3.57 -23.55 14.44
C CYS A 36 -3.17 -25.00 14.72
N GLY A 37 -1.97 -25.42 14.32
CA GLY A 37 -1.44 -26.77 14.53
C GLY A 37 -2.18 -27.90 13.80
N ARG A 38 -3.25 -27.60 13.03
CA ARG A 38 -3.98 -28.63 12.28
C ARG A 38 -3.25 -28.97 10.99
N ASN A 39 -3.05 -30.27 10.75
CA ASN A 39 -2.70 -30.81 9.45
C ASN A 39 -3.88 -30.59 8.51
N GLY A 40 -3.78 -29.59 7.64
CA GLY A 40 -4.96 -29.06 6.95
C GLY A 40 -4.56 -28.41 5.65
N GLY A 41 -4.49 -29.25 4.61
CA GLY A 41 -4.01 -28.92 3.27
C GLY A 41 -4.34 -27.50 2.85
N PHE A 42 -3.34 -26.77 2.39
CA PHE A 42 -3.50 -25.37 2.02
C PHE A 42 -4.22 -25.23 0.67
N VAL A 43 -5.19 -24.32 0.61
CA VAL A 43 -5.82 -23.91 -0.65
C VAL A 43 -4.96 -22.81 -1.26
N ARG A 44 -4.65 -22.96 -2.55
CA ARG A 44 -3.98 -21.91 -3.30
C ARG A 44 -4.86 -20.69 -3.47
N ASP A 45 -4.22 -19.54 -3.31
CA ASP A 45 -4.69 -18.26 -3.79
C ASP A 45 -3.67 -17.74 -4.82
N VAL A 46 -3.94 -18.07 -6.09
CA VAL A 46 -3.05 -17.72 -7.20
C VAL A 46 -2.95 -16.20 -7.37
N LYS A 47 -4.06 -15.48 -7.11
CA LYS A 47 -4.13 -14.03 -7.29
C LYS A 47 -3.15 -13.31 -6.36
N HIS A 48 -3.09 -13.73 -5.10
CA HIS A 48 -2.22 -13.11 -4.09
C HIS A 48 -0.90 -13.87 -3.88
N ARG A 49 -0.58 -14.85 -4.75
CA ARG A 49 0.58 -15.76 -4.62
C ARG A 49 0.71 -16.35 -3.22
N ALA A 50 -0.42 -16.80 -2.68
CA ALA A 50 -0.55 -17.24 -1.29
C ALA A 50 -1.19 -18.63 -1.18
N PHE A 51 -1.15 -19.16 0.04
CA PHE A 51 -1.73 -20.43 0.43
C PHE A 51 -2.49 -20.25 1.74
N ALA A 52 -3.81 -20.44 1.71
CA ALA A 52 -4.66 -20.30 2.89
C ALA A 52 -4.93 -21.66 3.53
N CYS A 53 -4.74 -21.77 4.83
CA CYS A 53 -5.10 -22.97 5.58
C CYS A 53 -6.62 -23.20 5.50
N ARG A 54 -7.05 -24.40 5.09
CA ARG A 54 -8.48 -24.78 5.03
C ARG A 54 -9.21 -24.64 6.37
N ALA A 55 -8.47 -24.78 7.46
CA ALA A 55 -9.07 -24.93 8.77
C ALA A 55 -9.17 -23.62 9.58
N CYS A 56 -8.30 -22.64 9.34
CA CYS A 56 -8.31 -21.36 10.08
C CYS A 56 -8.15 -20.12 9.18
N GLY A 57 -7.92 -20.30 7.88
CA GLY A 57 -7.71 -19.19 6.94
C GLY A 57 -6.34 -18.53 7.03
N HIS A 58 -5.40 -19.02 7.84
CA HIS A 58 -4.05 -18.46 7.89
C HIS A 58 -3.37 -18.51 6.53
N ALA A 59 -2.89 -17.36 6.05
CA ALA A 59 -2.26 -17.22 4.75
C ALA A 59 -0.72 -17.30 4.85
N LEU A 60 -0.15 -18.12 3.99
CA LEU A 60 1.28 -18.25 3.74
C LEU A 60 1.63 -17.64 2.40
N TYR A 61 2.79 -16.98 2.31
CA TYR A 61 3.22 -16.25 1.12
C TYR A 61 4.60 -16.73 0.67
N PRO A 62 4.67 -17.77 -0.18
CA PRO A 62 5.93 -18.42 -0.53
C PRO A 62 6.91 -17.55 -1.31
N CYS A 63 6.40 -16.55 -2.03
CA CYS A 63 7.20 -15.68 -2.87
C CYS A 63 7.92 -14.55 -2.11
N VAL A 64 7.59 -14.32 -0.84
CA VAL A 64 8.12 -13.19 -0.05
C VAL A 64 9.64 -13.25 0.17
N GLY A 65 10.36 -12.17 -0.08
CA GLY A 65 11.83 -12.14 0.02
C GLY A 65 12.53 -12.83 -1.15
N THR A 66 11.82 -13.10 -2.24
CA THR A 66 12.35 -13.72 -3.46
C THR A 66 12.15 -12.77 -4.65
N PRO A 67 12.85 -12.97 -5.79
CA PRO A 67 12.56 -12.27 -7.03
C PRO A 67 11.09 -12.39 -7.50
N PHE A 68 10.38 -13.41 -7.02
CA PHE A 68 9.01 -13.73 -7.38
C PHE A 68 7.97 -13.01 -6.52
N GLU A 69 8.39 -12.24 -5.51
CA GLU A 69 7.48 -11.46 -4.65
C GLU A 69 6.61 -10.48 -5.44
N PRO A 70 7.17 -9.64 -6.35
CA PRO A 70 6.36 -8.62 -7.02
C PRO A 70 5.38 -9.21 -8.03
N LEU A 71 4.10 -8.86 -7.89
CA LEU A 71 3.00 -9.34 -8.73
C LEU A 71 3.03 -8.81 -10.18
N ARG A 72 3.78 -7.74 -10.44
CA ARG A 72 3.90 -7.08 -11.76
C ARG A 72 4.48 -7.93 -12.89
N ILE A 73 5.17 -9.03 -12.58
CA ILE A 73 5.70 -9.98 -13.57
C ILE A 73 5.14 -11.35 -13.21
N ALA A 74 4.44 -11.98 -14.15
CA ALA A 74 3.86 -13.30 -14.00
C ALA A 74 4.93 -14.34 -13.56
N LEU A 75 4.59 -15.26 -12.66
CA LEU A 75 5.50 -16.34 -12.25
C LEU A 75 5.91 -17.22 -13.42
N SER A 76 4.99 -17.44 -14.36
CA SER A 76 5.25 -18.15 -15.61
C SER A 76 6.34 -17.47 -16.46
N ASP A 77 6.41 -16.14 -16.46
CA ASP A 77 7.46 -15.38 -17.15
C ASP A 77 8.81 -15.48 -16.44
N TRP A 78 8.79 -15.49 -15.12
CA TRP A 78 9.98 -15.76 -14.32
C TRP A 78 10.55 -17.16 -14.58
N PHE A 79 9.69 -18.17 -14.64
CA PHE A 79 10.09 -19.55 -14.90
C PHE A 79 10.59 -19.74 -16.34
N PHE A 80 9.98 -19.03 -17.29
CA PHE A 80 10.50 -18.98 -18.66
C PHE A 80 11.87 -18.30 -18.73
N ALA A 81 12.07 -17.22 -17.98
CA ALA A 81 13.37 -16.56 -17.88
C ALA A 81 14.44 -17.50 -17.32
N VAL A 82 14.11 -18.30 -16.28
CA VAL A 82 15.00 -19.37 -15.80
C VAL A 82 15.30 -20.37 -16.92
N LYS A 83 14.28 -20.85 -17.66
CA LYS A 83 14.46 -21.76 -18.81
C LYS A 83 15.47 -21.24 -19.83
N LEU A 84 15.39 -19.95 -20.17
CA LEU A 84 16.28 -19.31 -21.14
C LEU A 84 17.74 -19.23 -20.66
N GLY A 85 17.97 -19.32 -19.34
CA GLY A 85 19.28 -19.31 -18.72
C GLY A 85 19.83 -20.69 -18.37
N SER A 86 18.99 -21.74 -18.35
CA SER A 86 19.40 -23.12 -18.05
C SER A 86 20.54 -23.56 -18.97
N GLY A 87 21.64 -24.08 -18.40
CA GLY A 87 22.83 -24.51 -19.13
C GLY A 87 23.89 -23.43 -19.38
N ARG A 88 23.70 -22.20 -18.87
CA ARG A 88 24.70 -21.12 -18.91
C ARG A 88 25.13 -20.73 -17.50
N ASN A 89 26.44 -20.60 -17.26
CA ASN A 89 26.97 -20.03 -16.03
C ASN A 89 26.58 -18.55 -15.95
N GLY A 90 25.58 -18.21 -15.13
CA GLY A 90 25.16 -16.83 -14.86
C GLY A 90 23.76 -16.41 -15.34
N GLY A 91 22.95 -17.33 -15.87
CA GLY A 91 21.54 -17.07 -16.22
C GLY A 91 21.31 -16.36 -17.58
N PRO A 92 20.06 -15.98 -17.90
CA PRO A 92 19.71 -15.41 -19.21
C PRO A 92 20.19 -13.96 -19.33
N SER A 93 20.62 -13.50 -20.51
CA SER A 93 20.98 -12.09 -20.71
C SER A 93 19.75 -11.17 -20.77
N ALA A 94 19.86 -9.93 -20.27
CA ALA A 94 18.76 -8.96 -20.30
C ALA A 94 18.22 -8.72 -21.73
N ARG A 95 19.09 -8.68 -22.74
CA ARG A 95 18.65 -8.55 -24.15
C ARG A 95 17.88 -9.77 -24.65
N ALA A 96 18.25 -10.97 -24.20
CA ALA A 96 17.50 -12.18 -24.53
C ALA A 96 16.12 -12.16 -23.88
N LEU A 97 16.04 -11.78 -22.61
CA LEU A 97 14.78 -11.64 -21.88
C LEU A 97 13.85 -10.63 -22.55
N GLN A 98 14.34 -9.43 -22.86
CA GLN A 98 13.56 -8.38 -23.50
C GLN A 98 12.93 -8.89 -24.81
N ARG A 99 13.73 -9.54 -25.65
CA ARG A 99 13.30 -10.03 -26.97
C ARG A 99 12.30 -11.18 -26.84
N ARG A 100 12.57 -12.14 -25.96
CA ARG A 100 11.81 -13.40 -25.84
C ARG A 100 10.51 -13.23 -25.06
N LEU A 101 10.51 -12.38 -24.03
CA LEU A 101 9.31 -12.05 -23.26
C LEU A 101 8.48 -10.93 -23.90
N GLY A 102 9.05 -10.18 -24.83
CA GLY A 102 8.42 -8.97 -25.37
C GLY A 102 8.21 -7.89 -24.30
N CYS A 103 8.97 -7.95 -23.21
CA CYS A 103 8.84 -7.01 -22.09
C CYS A 103 9.73 -5.78 -22.29
N PRO A 104 9.46 -4.66 -21.59
CA PRO A 104 10.31 -3.49 -21.64
C PRO A 104 11.76 -3.77 -21.22
N ALA A 105 12.71 -3.03 -21.78
CA ALA A 105 14.14 -3.18 -21.50
C ALA A 105 14.47 -3.09 -19.99
N GLY A 106 13.75 -2.23 -19.26
CA GLY A 106 13.88 -2.09 -17.81
C GLY A 106 13.47 -3.36 -17.06
N THR A 107 12.31 -3.93 -17.40
CA THR A 107 11.82 -5.20 -16.85
C THR A 107 12.81 -6.34 -17.12
N ALA A 108 13.33 -6.41 -18.34
CA ALA A 108 14.30 -7.43 -18.73
C ALA A 108 15.64 -7.33 -17.97
N ARG A 109 16.16 -6.13 -17.75
CA ARG A 109 17.37 -5.91 -16.91
C ARG A 109 17.13 -6.30 -15.47
N TYR A 110 15.99 -5.89 -14.91
CA TYR A 110 15.60 -6.27 -13.55
C TYR A 110 15.54 -7.79 -13.37
N MET A 111 14.89 -8.51 -14.31
CA MET A 111 14.82 -9.96 -14.28
C MET A 111 16.19 -10.62 -14.41
N HIS A 112 17.05 -10.11 -15.30
CA HIS A 112 18.43 -10.59 -15.46
C HIS A 112 19.21 -10.50 -14.15
N ASP A 113 19.24 -9.32 -13.52
CA ASP A 113 20.02 -9.11 -12.30
C ASP A 113 19.50 -9.94 -11.13
N ALA A 114 18.17 -10.09 -11.02
CA ALA A 114 17.54 -10.87 -9.98
C ALA A 114 17.83 -12.38 -10.12
N LEU A 115 17.77 -12.91 -11.34
CA LEU A 115 18.11 -14.32 -11.60
C LEU A 115 19.59 -14.61 -11.46
N LYS A 116 20.47 -13.66 -11.84
CA LYS A 116 21.92 -13.80 -11.63
C LYS A 116 22.25 -13.91 -10.14
N ARG A 117 21.61 -13.11 -9.28
CA ARG A 117 21.76 -13.21 -7.82
C ARG A 117 21.20 -14.52 -7.28
N LEU A 118 20.03 -14.96 -7.76
CA LEU A 118 19.43 -16.22 -7.36
C LEU A 118 20.31 -17.43 -7.74
N ALA A 119 20.98 -17.37 -8.89
CA ALA A 119 21.91 -18.40 -9.34
C ALA A 119 23.24 -18.40 -8.56
N ALA A 120 23.64 -17.25 -8.01
CA ALA A 120 24.88 -17.08 -7.25
C ALA A 120 24.71 -17.30 -5.73
N ALA A 121 23.50 -17.65 -5.25
CA ALA A 121 23.26 -17.89 -3.83
C ALA A 121 24.05 -19.13 -3.34
N ASP A 122 24.95 -18.91 -2.37
CA ASP A 122 25.91 -19.89 -1.82
C ASP A 122 25.44 -20.51 -0.50
N ALA A 123 26.07 -21.62 -0.12
CA ALA A 123 25.56 -22.75 0.69
C ALA A 123 24.90 -22.50 2.07
N ALA A 124 24.69 -21.25 2.51
CA ALA A 124 24.08 -20.93 3.81
C ALA A 124 22.86 -19.99 3.75
N GLY A 125 22.37 -19.61 2.56
CA GLY A 125 21.19 -18.74 2.40
C GLY A 125 19.84 -19.48 2.29
N PRO A 126 18.70 -18.83 2.61
CA PRO A 126 17.36 -19.44 2.53
C PRO A 126 16.89 -19.73 1.09
N LEU A 127 17.59 -19.21 0.07
CA LEU A 127 17.28 -19.38 -1.35
C LEU A 127 18.30 -20.23 -2.10
N VAL A 128 19.23 -20.87 -1.38
CA VAL A 128 20.29 -21.70 -1.98
C VAL A 128 19.68 -22.80 -2.83
N GLY A 129 20.25 -22.98 -4.03
CA GLY A 129 19.82 -24.03 -4.95
C GLY A 129 18.46 -23.78 -5.62
N TRP A 130 17.73 -22.70 -5.29
CA TRP A 130 16.41 -22.43 -5.88
C TRP A 130 16.49 -22.24 -7.40
N TYR A 131 17.49 -21.52 -7.90
CA TYR A 131 17.65 -21.34 -9.35
C TYR A 131 17.82 -22.69 -10.05
N VAL A 132 18.68 -23.56 -9.52
CA VAL A 132 18.95 -24.89 -10.07
C VAL A 132 17.72 -25.79 -9.97
N ALA A 133 17.02 -25.76 -8.84
CA ALA A 133 15.81 -26.56 -8.64
C ALA A 133 14.68 -26.15 -9.59
N ILE A 134 14.49 -24.84 -9.80
CA ILE A 134 13.52 -24.32 -10.78
C ILE A 134 13.98 -24.67 -12.21
N ALA A 135 15.26 -24.50 -12.54
CA ALA A 135 15.81 -24.84 -13.84
C ALA A 135 15.62 -26.33 -14.19
N LYS A 136 15.84 -27.22 -13.22
CA LYS A 136 15.59 -28.66 -13.33
C LYS A 136 14.10 -28.93 -13.56
N ARG A 137 13.23 -28.38 -12.69
CA ARG A 137 11.76 -28.53 -12.81
C ARG A 137 11.24 -28.13 -14.18
N VAL A 138 11.78 -27.04 -14.72
CA VAL A 138 11.42 -26.49 -16.02
C VAL A 138 12.02 -27.29 -17.19
N GLY A 139 13.21 -27.89 -17.01
CA GLY A 139 13.85 -28.79 -17.97
C GLY A 139 13.11 -30.12 -18.14
N ASP A 140 12.59 -30.68 -17.04
CA ASP A 140 11.87 -31.98 -17.01
C ASP A 140 10.44 -31.91 -17.58
N GLY A 141 10.07 -30.82 -18.27
CA GLY A 141 8.78 -30.70 -18.96
C GLY A 141 7.55 -30.66 -18.04
N GLY A 142 7.72 -30.45 -16.74
CA GLY A 142 6.61 -30.29 -15.80
C GLY A 142 6.01 -31.60 -15.26
N ALA A 143 6.53 -32.78 -15.61
CA ALA A 143 6.09 -34.04 -15.01
C ALA A 143 6.31 -33.99 -13.49
N ALA A 144 5.25 -34.17 -12.70
CA ALA A 144 5.31 -34.07 -11.24
C ALA A 144 6.31 -35.10 -10.67
N ALA A 145 7.53 -34.65 -10.35
CA ALA A 145 8.50 -35.46 -9.64
C ALA A 145 8.31 -35.28 -8.13
N ALA A 146 8.26 -36.41 -7.43
CA ALA A 146 8.19 -36.51 -5.98
C ALA A 146 9.30 -35.68 -5.30
N SER A 147 8.96 -35.12 -4.15
CA SER A 147 9.81 -34.27 -3.32
C SER A 147 11.19 -34.91 -3.08
N PRO A 148 12.31 -34.19 -3.31
CA PRO A 148 13.54 -34.53 -2.62
C PRO A 148 13.31 -34.26 -1.14
N THR A 149 13.57 -35.26 -0.30
CA THR A 149 13.49 -35.19 1.15
C THR A 149 14.43 -34.10 1.66
N ALA A 150 13.87 -32.95 2.02
CA ALA A 150 14.56 -32.01 2.90
C ALA A 150 14.51 -32.57 4.33
N ASP A 151 15.65 -32.51 5.00
CA ASP A 151 15.93 -33.07 6.32
C ASP A 151 14.90 -32.58 7.37
N PRO A 152 14.18 -33.47 8.09
CA PRO A 152 13.07 -33.09 8.98
C PRO A 152 13.47 -32.35 10.27
N SER A 153 14.77 -32.15 10.53
CA SER A 153 15.24 -31.65 11.82
C SER A 153 15.02 -30.15 12.09
N ALA A 154 14.29 -29.42 11.23
CA ALA A 154 14.01 -27.99 11.40
C ALA A 154 12.61 -27.66 11.94
N LEU A 155 11.87 -28.67 12.45
CA LEU A 155 10.50 -28.50 12.96
C LEU A 155 10.44 -28.71 14.49
N ALA A 156 10.38 -27.61 15.25
CA ALA A 156 9.97 -27.56 16.65
C ALA A 156 9.33 -26.18 16.89
N THR A 157 8.18 -25.98 17.54
CA THR A 157 7.22 -26.83 18.25
C THR A 157 5.96 -25.95 18.39
N GLN A 158 4.75 -26.48 18.23
CA GLN A 158 3.52 -25.75 18.58
C GLN A 158 2.60 -26.61 19.44
N GLU A 159 2.39 -26.16 20.68
CA GLU A 159 1.27 -26.56 21.53
C GLU A 159 -0.01 -25.81 21.13
N ALA A 160 -1.13 -26.51 21.21
CA ALA A 160 -2.45 -26.11 20.72
C ALA A 160 -3.31 -25.41 21.79
N VAL A 161 -4.20 -24.49 21.37
CA VAL A 161 -5.33 -24.00 22.19
C VAL A 161 -6.62 -23.91 21.35
N ALA A 162 -7.75 -24.27 21.99
CA ALA A 162 -9.05 -24.69 21.43
C ALA A 162 -10.03 -23.54 21.01
N PRO A 163 -11.15 -23.84 20.29
CA PRO A 163 -12.04 -22.82 19.69
C PRO A 163 -13.33 -22.54 20.46
N VAL A 164 -13.86 -21.32 20.34
CA VAL A 164 -15.20 -20.90 20.78
C VAL A 164 -16.19 -20.93 19.60
N ARG A 165 -17.36 -21.55 19.78
CA ARG A 165 -18.42 -21.74 18.76
C ARG A 165 -19.46 -20.62 18.80
N ALA A 166 -19.89 -20.13 17.64
CA ALA A 166 -21.03 -19.21 17.48
C ALA A 166 -22.29 -19.95 17.01
N ARG A 167 -23.46 -19.59 17.55
CA ARG A 167 -24.80 -20.06 17.13
C ARG A 167 -25.51 -19.00 16.29
N LEU A 168 -26.15 -19.44 15.21
CA LEU A 168 -27.09 -18.69 14.35
C LEU A 168 -28.55 -19.02 14.71
N ARG A 169 -29.47 -18.08 14.49
CA ARG A 169 -30.93 -18.33 14.35
C ARG A 169 -31.50 -17.48 13.19
N GLY A 170 -32.20 -18.15 12.26
CA GLY A 170 -33.01 -17.58 11.14
C GLY A 170 -34.40 -17.14 11.61
N HIS A 171 -35.42 -16.80 10.80
CA HIS A 171 -35.79 -16.78 9.37
C HIS A 171 -36.94 -15.72 9.27
N HIS A 172 -37.43 -15.15 8.15
CA HIS A 172 -38.20 -15.71 7.02
C HIS A 172 -38.55 -14.59 6.01
N LEU A 173 -38.70 -14.94 4.73
CA LEU A 173 -39.29 -14.15 3.64
C LEU A 173 -40.75 -14.56 3.40
N VAL A 174 -41.62 -13.63 3.03
CA VAL A 174 -42.94 -13.88 2.39
C VAL A 174 -43.08 -12.96 1.17
N ALA A 175 -43.57 -13.51 0.07
CA ALA A 175 -43.78 -12.84 -1.21
C ALA A 175 -45.26 -12.84 -1.64
N ALA A 176 -45.61 -11.80 -2.42
CA ALA A 176 -46.62 -11.70 -3.48
C ALA A 176 -48.13 -11.79 -3.18
N ALA A 177 -48.84 -10.68 -3.49
CA ALA A 177 -50.07 -10.55 -4.32
C ALA A 177 -50.45 -9.04 -4.27
N SER A 178 -50.86 -8.36 -5.35
CA SER A 178 -52.14 -8.50 -6.02
C SER A 178 -52.16 -7.73 -7.35
N GLY A 179 -52.93 -8.23 -8.31
CA GLY A 179 -53.18 -7.59 -9.59
C GLY A 179 -54.32 -6.56 -9.59
N LEU A 180 -54.23 -5.67 -10.59
CA LEU A 180 -55.26 -5.20 -11.54
C LEU A 180 -56.68 -4.83 -11.04
N ILE A 181 -57.15 -3.61 -11.38
CA ILE A 181 -58.38 -3.28 -12.17
C ILE A 181 -59.00 -1.89 -11.86
N VAL A 182 -59.06 -1.06 -12.92
CA VAL A 182 -60.14 -0.12 -13.38
C VAL A 182 -60.41 1.25 -12.73
N VAL A 183 -60.17 2.29 -13.56
CA VAL A 183 -61.00 3.45 -13.98
C VAL A 183 -62.03 4.04 -13.00
N ALA A 184 -61.94 5.37 -12.73
CA ALA A 184 -62.90 6.39 -13.19
C ALA A 184 -62.61 7.80 -12.61
N ALA A 185 -63.12 8.78 -13.35
CA ALA A 185 -62.84 10.22 -13.38
C ALA A 185 -63.44 11.08 -12.24
N ILE A 186 -63.23 12.41 -12.42
CA ILE A 186 -63.90 13.60 -11.86
C ILE A 186 -63.14 14.22 -10.67
N GLY A 187 -62.77 15.51 -10.63
CA GLY A 187 -62.92 16.67 -11.51
C GLY A 187 -62.59 17.95 -10.73
N THR A 188 -62.09 19.00 -11.42
CA THR A 188 -62.20 20.46 -11.13
C THR A 188 -61.78 21.01 -9.74
N ALA A 189 -61.17 22.18 -9.51
CA ALA A 189 -60.71 23.33 -10.30
C ALA A 189 -60.10 24.36 -9.31
N VAL A 190 -59.12 25.18 -9.77
CA VAL A 190 -58.91 26.62 -9.42
C VAL A 190 -58.37 26.93 -7.99
N LEU A 191 -57.34 27.77 -7.74
CA LEU A 191 -57.13 29.17 -8.12
C LEU A 191 -55.64 29.59 -7.96
N ALA A 192 -55.26 30.60 -8.74
CA ALA A 192 -53.98 31.28 -8.83
C ALA A 192 -53.50 32.00 -7.56
N LEU A 193 -52.19 32.19 -7.42
CA LEU A 193 -51.60 33.49 -7.08
C LEU A 193 -50.22 33.67 -7.73
N ARG A 194 -49.99 34.92 -8.14
CA ARG A 194 -48.92 35.47 -8.98
C ARG A 194 -47.62 35.73 -8.19
N GLN A 195 -46.57 35.86 -9.00
CA GLN A 195 -45.26 36.50 -8.84
C GLN A 195 -45.12 37.62 -7.80
N GLU A 196 -43.90 37.75 -7.28
CA GLU A 196 -43.17 39.02 -7.35
C GLU A 196 -41.65 38.80 -7.41
N SER A 197 -41.03 39.42 -8.41
CA SER A 197 -39.58 39.58 -8.57
C SER A 197 -39.18 40.94 -8.01
N ALA A 198 -38.06 41.04 -7.31
CA ALA A 198 -37.47 42.32 -6.92
C ALA A 198 -36.02 42.40 -7.41
N THR A 199 -35.81 43.29 -8.39
CA THR A 199 -34.54 43.86 -8.83
C THR A 199 -34.07 44.94 -7.86
N VAL A 200 -32.78 44.99 -7.54
CA VAL A 200 -32.15 46.08 -6.78
C VAL A 200 -31.23 46.91 -7.70
N PRO A 201 -31.21 48.26 -7.63
CA PRO A 201 -30.47 49.11 -8.57
C PRO A 201 -29.01 49.34 -8.17
N SER A 202 -28.20 49.60 -9.20
CA SER A 202 -26.80 50.05 -9.18
C SER A 202 -26.70 51.53 -8.85
N ASP A 203 -25.77 51.91 -7.98
CA ASP A 203 -25.24 53.27 -7.95
C ASP A 203 -23.74 53.31 -7.56
N SER A 204 -23.07 54.35 -8.02
CA SER A 204 -21.65 54.40 -8.37
C SER A 204 -20.75 55.03 -7.29
N ALA A 205 -19.52 54.52 -7.10
CA ALA A 205 -18.39 55.23 -6.45
C ALA A 205 -17.02 54.58 -6.80
N PRO A 206 -15.89 55.30 -6.68
CA PRO A 206 -14.83 55.32 -7.70
C PRO A 206 -13.69 54.29 -7.56
N ALA A 207 -12.94 54.19 -8.66
CA ALA A 207 -11.81 53.30 -8.88
C ALA A 207 -10.64 53.53 -7.91
N LEU A 208 -10.35 52.51 -7.09
CA LEU A 208 -9.02 52.26 -6.56
C LEU A 208 -8.31 51.32 -7.54
N VAL A 209 -7.14 51.73 -8.02
CA VAL A 209 -6.26 50.94 -8.87
C VAL A 209 -5.86 49.68 -8.11
N ALA A 210 -6.49 48.55 -8.44
CA ALA A 210 -6.12 47.24 -7.96
C ALA A 210 -4.85 46.80 -8.69
N ALA A 211 -3.76 46.63 -7.94
CA ALA A 211 -2.62 45.83 -8.39
C ALA A 211 -3.10 44.41 -8.76
N PRO A 212 -2.46 43.73 -9.73
CA PRO A 212 -2.90 42.42 -10.20
C PRO A 212 -2.95 41.44 -9.02
N THR A 213 -4.15 40.96 -8.72
CA THR A 213 -4.38 39.86 -7.79
C THR A 213 -3.66 38.61 -8.31
N PRO A 214 -2.82 37.93 -7.51
CA PRO A 214 -2.27 36.65 -7.91
C PRO A 214 -3.41 35.65 -8.09
N PRO A 215 -3.34 34.76 -9.10
CA PRO A 215 -4.44 33.86 -9.42
C PRO A 215 -4.73 32.92 -8.24
N SER A 216 -5.98 32.97 -7.78
CA SER A 216 -6.57 32.06 -6.80
C SER A 216 -6.35 30.61 -7.26
N ILE A 217 -5.47 29.89 -6.57
CA ILE A 217 -5.27 28.44 -6.78
C ILE A 217 -6.52 27.74 -6.23
N LEU A 218 -7.48 27.53 -7.13
CA LEU A 218 -8.69 26.76 -6.87
C LEU A 218 -8.34 25.34 -6.39
N LEU A 219 -8.85 25.01 -5.20
CA LEU A 219 -8.99 23.67 -4.62
C LEU A 219 -9.57 22.70 -5.67
N SER A 220 -8.72 22.00 -6.43
CA SER A 220 -9.18 20.93 -7.34
C SER A 220 -8.86 19.52 -6.85
N ALA A 221 -8.53 19.35 -5.57
CA ALA A 221 -8.24 18.05 -4.96
C ALA A 221 -9.16 17.70 -3.77
N VAL A 222 -10.00 18.63 -3.31
CA VAL A 222 -10.73 18.46 -2.03
C VAL A 222 -12.15 17.88 -2.22
N GLU A 223 -12.47 17.36 -3.39
CA GLU A 223 -13.79 16.74 -3.66
C GLU A 223 -13.73 15.21 -3.65
N ASP A 224 -12.59 14.60 -4.02
CA ASP A 224 -12.42 13.14 -4.03
C ASP A 224 -11.68 12.58 -2.78
N ASP A 225 -10.95 13.40 -2.03
CA ASP A 225 -10.12 12.99 -0.87
C ASP A 225 -10.87 12.98 0.49
N LEU A 226 -12.12 13.43 0.52
CA LEU A 226 -12.86 13.62 1.77
C LEU A 226 -13.18 12.30 2.51
N ALA A 227 -13.30 11.19 1.76
CA ALA A 227 -13.60 9.87 2.30
C ALA A 227 -12.36 9.12 2.86
N ALA A 228 -11.14 9.51 2.45
CA ALA A 228 -9.90 8.96 3.02
C ALA A 228 -9.62 9.55 4.40
N ALA A 229 -9.91 10.84 4.55
CA ALA A 229 -9.82 11.54 5.82
C ALA A 229 -10.72 10.85 6.87
N GLN A 230 -11.98 10.53 6.54
CA GLN A 230 -12.97 9.88 7.43
C GLN A 230 -12.42 8.64 8.16
N GLN A 231 -11.63 7.82 7.47
CA GLN A 231 -11.10 6.55 7.99
C GLN A 231 -9.88 6.75 8.88
N ALA A 232 -9.11 7.84 8.66
CA ALA A 232 -8.02 8.16 9.55
C ALA A 232 -8.53 8.44 10.97
N VAL A 233 -9.79 8.86 11.11
CA VAL A 233 -10.42 9.28 12.36
C VAL A 233 -11.13 8.15 13.10
N ASP A 234 -11.74 7.18 12.40
CA ASP A 234 -12.31 5.97 13.02
C ASP A 234 -11.26 5.14 13.79
N PHE A 235 -9.97 5.34 13.50
CA PHE A 235 -8.85 4.71 14.21
C PHE A 235 -8.38 5.51 15.44
N ILE A 236 -8.77 6.79 15.57
CA ILE A 236 -8.33 7.71 16.64
C ILE A 236 -9.09 7.46 17.94
N GLU A 237 -10.32 6.97 17.88
CA GLU A 237 -11.14 6.74 19.08
C GLU A 237 -10.76 5.48 19.89
N LYS A 238 -9.92 4.57 19.35
CA LYS A 238 -9.66 3.28 20.02
C LYS A 238 -8.45 3.22 20.95
N GLU A 239 -7.58 4.23 20.99
CA GLU A 239 -6.44 4.23 21.92
C GLU A 239 -6.15 5.64 22.44
N GLU A 240 -6.62 5.95 23.65
CA GLU A 240 -5.97 6.95 24.49
C GLU A 240 -4.69 6.32 25.07
N PRO A 241 -3.49 6.90 24.86
CA PRO A 241 -2.27 6.26 25.29
C PRO A 241 -2.02 6.50 26.78
N THR A 242 -2.06 5.43 27.57
CA THR A 242 -1.39 5.38 28.87
C THR A 242 0.12 5.37 28.64
N ILE A 243 0.82 6.43 29.06
CA ILE A 243 2.29 6.46 29.05
C ILE A 243 2.78 5.52 30.14
N VAL A 244 3.13 4.29 29.75
CA VAL A 244 3.83 3.33 30.62
C VAL A 244 5.32 3.44 30.34
N PRO A 245 6.19 3.63 31.36
CA PRO A 245 7.63 3.53 31.18
C PRO A 245 7.98 2.10 30.76
N GLN A 246 8.41 1.89 29.52
CA GLN A 246 8.84 0.56 29.08
C GLN A 246 10.31 0.33 29.43
N GLU A 247 10.57 -0.70 30.23
CA GLU A 247 11.87 -1.34 30.36
C GLU A 247 12.36 -1.82 28.98
N ARG A 248 13.65 -1.60 28.72
CA ARG A 248 14.31 -1.89 27.45
C ARG A 248 14.35 -3.41 27.21
N ALA A 249 13.53 -3.87 26.27
CA ALA A 249 13.83 -5.09 25.52
C ALA A 249 14.44 -4.67 24.17
N ASP A 250 15.75 -4.80 24.04
CA ASP A 250 16.47 -4.43 22.82
C ASP A 250 15.99 -5.29 21.64
N PRO A 251 15.52 -4.70 20.53
CA PRO A 251 15.33 -5.46 19.31
C PRO A 251 16.71 -5.73 18.71
N ILE A 252 17.21 -6.95 18.90
CA ILE A 252 18.43 -7.43 18.24
C ILE A 252 18.15 -7.49 16.72
N VAL A 253 18.51 -6.43 16.00
CA VAL A 253 18.41 -6.37 14.54
C VAL A 253 19.77 -6.00 13.94
N THR A 254 20.73 -6.92 14.04
CA THR A 254 22.07 -6.77 13.47
C THR A 254 22.54 -7.97 12.62
N SER A 255 21.69 -8.99 12.41
CA SER A 255 22.00 -10.16 11.56
C SER A 255 20.98 -10.32 10.42
N PRO A 256 21.34 -10.93 9.27
CA PRO A 256 20.38 -11.38 8.26
C PRO A 256 19.44 -12.40 8.90
N GLY A 257 18.31 -11.91 9.40
CA GLY A 257 17.32 -12.71 10.12
C GLY A 257 16.32 -13.36 9.17
N ASN A 258 15.62 -14.38 9.67
CA ASN A 258 14.53 -15.02 8.95
C ASN A 258 13.48 -13.98 8.50
N ALA A 259 13.15 -13.92 7.20
CA ALA A 259 12.17 -12.99 6.63
C ALA A 259 10.77 -13.06 7.28
N ASN A 260 10.41 -14.22 7.84
CA ASN A 260 9.16 -14.46 8.57
C ASN A 260 9.25 -14.14 10.06
N GLN A 261 10.44 -13.76 10.58
CA GLN A 261 10.62 -13.34 11.95
C GLN A 261 9.66 -12.18 12.26
N ILE A 262 8.98 -12.26 13.39
CA ILE A 262 8.16 -11.17 13.89
C ILE A 262 9.07 -10.22 14.67
N LEU A 263 9.12 -8.97 14.22
CA LEU A 263 9.73 -7.86 14.93
C LEU A 263 8.65 -7.15 15.75
N THR A 264 8.99 -6.78 16.98
CA THR A 264 8.07 -6.14 17.92
C THR A 264 8.48 -4.70 18.14
N PHE A 265 7.52 -3.79 18.02
CA PHE A 265 7.69 -2.35 18.27
C PHE A 265 6.60 -1.89 19.24
N GLY A 266 6.89 -1.95 20.54
CA GLY A 266 5.87 -1.77 21.57
C GLY A 266 4.73 -2.79 21.41
N PRO A 267 3.47 -2.38 21.24
CA PRO A 267 2.34 -3.30 21.04
C PRO A 267 2.27 -3.89 19.62
N ILE A 268 3.00 -3.32 18.66
CA ILE A 268 2.86 -3.68 17.24
C ILE A 268 3.82 -4.81 16.88
N LYS A 269 3.31 -5.82 16.17
CA LYS A 269 4.05 -6.99 15.68
C LYS A 269 4.04 -7.01 14.16
N ILE A 270 5.22 -6.97 13.54
CA ILE A 270 5.36 -6.85 12.08
C ILE A 270 6.33 -7.91 11.59
N ARG A 271 6.05 -8.54 10.45
CA ARG A 271 7.02 -9.45 9.83
C ARG A 271 8.25 -8.67 9.36
N ARG A 272 9.45 -9.20 9.62
CA ARG A 272 10.75 -8.62 9.24
C ARG A 272 10.78 -8.19 7.77
N HIS A 273 10.33 -9.03 6.85
CA HIS A 273 10.38 -8.70 5.42
C HIS A 273 9.59 -7.42 5.07
N LEU A 274 8.48 -7.14 5.76
CA LEU A 274 7.66 -5.96 5.50
C LEU A 274 8.36 -4.72 6.03
N VAL A 275 8.97 -4.81 7.22
CA VAL A 275 9.84 -3.76 7.78
C VAL A 275 10.99 -3.47 6.82
N GLU A 276 11.71 -4.50 6.38
CA GLU A 276 12.83 -4.37 5.43
C GLU A 276 12.38 -3.81 4.07
N THR A 277 11.18 -4.16 3.61
CA THR A 277 10.58 -3.63 2.38
C THR A 277 10.33 -2.13 2.48
N ILE A 278 9.75 -1.67 3.59
CA ILE A 278 9.49 -0.25 3.85
C ILE A 278 10.82 0.52 4.00
N VAL A 279 11.77 -0.03 4.76
CA VAL A 279 13.11 0.58 4.94
C VAL A 279 13.87 0.69 3.63
N ARG A 280 13.81 -0.36 2.80
CA ARG A 280 14.44 -0.36 1.47
C ARG A 280 13.84 0.72 0.58
N ALA A 281 12.50 0.86 0.56
CA ALA A 281 11.84 1.90 -0.22
C ALA A 281 12.22 3.31 0.26
N ALA A 282 12.20 3.54 1.58
CA ALA A 282 12.64 4.80 2.19
C ALA A 282 14.07 5.15 1.78
N ARG A 283 14.99 4.18 1.81
CA ARG A 283 16.40 4.37 1.39
C ARG A 283 16.52 4.77 -0.08
N VAL A 284 15.81 4.08 -0.98
CA VAL A 284 15.87 4.36 -2.43
C VAL A 284 15.43 5.79 -2.74
N VAL A 285 14.42 6.29 -2.04
CA VAL A 285 13.90 7.66 -2.23
C VAL A 285 14.71 8.69 -1.45
N GLY A 286 15.40 8.26 -0.38
CA GLY A 286 16.02 9.14 0.61
C GLY A 286 14.98 9.85 1.46
N ALA A 287 14.03 9.08 2.00
CA ALA A 287 13.02 9.49 2.98
C ALA A 287 13.33 8.85 4.35
N ASP A 288 12.77 9.39 5.43
CA ASP A 288 12.94 8.82 6.78
C ASP A 288 12.16 7.49 6.90
N PRO A 289 12.82 6.33 7.14
CA PRO A 289 12.12 5.06 7.31
C PRO A 289 11.19 5.04 8.53
N SER A 290 11.52 5.76 9.61
CA SER A 290 10.66 5.82 10.80
C SER A 290 9.35 6.54 10.49
N LEU A 291 9.39 7.58 9.65
CA LEU A 291 8.19 8.25 9.16
C LEU A 291 7.36 7.31 8.29
N LEU A 292 7.98 6.62 7.34
CA LEU A 292 7.26 5.67 6.48
C LEU A 292 6.59 4.54 7.26
N MET A 293 7.24 4.04 8.31
CA MET A 293 6.67 3.05 9.23
C MET A 293 5.51 3.64 10.04
N ALA A 294 5.65 4.88 10.52
CA ALA A 294 4.60 5.56 11.27
C ALA A 294 3.34 5.81 10.42
N VAL A 295 3.51 6.20 9.16
CA VAL A 295 2.39 6.38 8.23
C VAL A 295 1.74 5.02 7.91
N ALA A 296 2.51 3.97 7.62
CA ALA A 296 1.95 2.64 7.35
C ALA A 296 1.18 2.05 8.54
N ASP A 297 1.67 2.25 9.77
CA ASP A 297 0.96 1.93 11.02
C ASP A 297 -0.39 2.65 11.05
N LYS A 298 -0.37 3.97 10.83
CA LYS A 298 -1.57 4.81 10.94
C LYS A 298 -2.61 4.54 9.86
N GLU A 299 -2.18 4.24 8.64
CA GLU A 299 -3.07 4.07 7.49
C GLU A 299 -3.69 2.67 7.43
N SER A 300 -2.91 1.62 7.70
CA SER A 300 -3.37 0.24 7.48
C SER A 300 -3.05 -0.71 8.61
N SER A 301 -2.37 -0.26 9.67
CA SER A 301 -1.75 -1.15 10.66
C SER A 301 -0.90 -2.23 9.98
N PHE A 302 -0.16 -1.82 8.92
CA PHE A 302 0.67 -2.69 8.07
C PHE A 302 -0.10 -3.71 7.23
N ALA A 303 -1.42 -3.59 7.07
CA ALA A 303 -2.20 -4.43 6.17
C ALA A 303 -1.97 -4.03 4.70
N THR A 304 -1.37 -4.92 3.92
CA THR A 304 -0.95 -4.62 2.54
C THR A 304 -2.10 -4.69 1.52
N GLU A 305 -3.21 -5.33 1.88
CA GLU A 305 -4.33 -5.63 0.97
C GLU A 305 -5.65 -4.96 1.36
N VAL A 306 -5.69 -4.29 2.51
CA VAL A 306 -6.94 -3.75 3.04
C VAL A 306 -7.49 -2.69 2.08
N LYS A 307 -8.75 -2.87 1.69
CA LYS A 307 -9.53 -1.84 1.00
C LYS A 307 -10.54 -1.30 1.99
N ALA A 308 -10.59 0.01 2.11
CA ALA A 308 -11.55 0.62 3.00
C ALA A 308 -12.97 0.59 2.44
N LYS A 309 -13.97 0.60 3.34
CA LYS A 309 -15.37 0.36 2.98
C LYS A 309 -16.04 1.56 2.30
N THR A 310 -15.61 2.78 2.64
CA THR A 310 -16.29 4.02 2.25
C THR A 310 -15.53 4.79 1.16
N SER A 311 -14.38 4.29 0.71
CA SER A 311 -13.54 4.98 -0.28
C SER A 311 -12.82 4.00 -1.21
N SER A 312 -12.05 4.54 -2.15
CA SER A 312 -11.16 3.76 -3.01
C SER A 312 -9.81 3.44 -2.36
N ALA A 313 -9.59 3.88 -1.11
CA ALA A 313 -8.35 3.68 -0.36
C ALA A 313 -7.99 2.19 -0.29
N THR A 314 -6.77 1.85 -0.71
CA THR A 314 -6.31 0.47 -0.80
C THR A 314 -4.83 0.33 -0.42
N GLY A 315 -4.53 -0.75 0.30
CA GLY A 315 -3.19 -1.23 0.57
C GLY A 315 -2.45 -0.52 1.71
N LEU A 316 -1.14 -0.74 1.77
CA LEU A 316 -0.29 -0.40 2.91
C LEU A 316 -0.37 1.08 3.34
N TYR A 317 -0.53 1.99 2.38
CA TYR A 317 -0.60 3.45 2.57
C TYR A 317 -1.97 4.04 2.20
N GLN A 318 -3.01 3.20 2.09
CA GLN A 318 -4.40 3.62 1.84
C GLN A 318 -4.59 4.64 0.70
N PHE A 319 -3.79 4.53 -0.37
CA PHE A 319 -3.93 5.40 -1.53
C PHE A 319 -5.33 5.32 -2.14
N ILE A 320 -5.99 6.46 -2.30
CA ILE A 320 -7.18 6.56 -3.16
C ILE A 320 -6.77 6.60 -4.63
N GLU A 321 -7.75 6.39 -5.50
CA GLU A 321 -7.51 6.24 -6.94
C GLU A 321 -6.85 7.46 -7.58
N SER A 322 -7.41 8.65 -7.39
CA SER A 322 -6.92 9.89 -8.01
C SER A 322 -5.46 10.15 -7.61
N THR A 323 -5.16 10.03 -6.32
CA THR A 323 -3.81 10.20 -5.75
C THR A 323 -2.86 9.14 -6.28
N TRP A 324 -3.28 7.87 -6.34
CA TRP A 324 -2.46 6.80 -6.89
C TRP A 324 -2.08 7.04 -8.35
N LEU A 325 -3.05 7.37 -9.20
CA LEU A 325 -2.77 7.67 -10.61
C LEU A 325 -1.86 8.89 -10.75
N GLY A 326 -2.01 9.90 -9.88
CA GLY A 326 -1.11 11.04 -9.81
C GLY A 326 0.34 10.64 -9.49
N VAL A 327 0.58 9.89 -8.41
CA VAL A 327 1.94 9.51 -8.02
C VAL A 327 2.58 8.52 -9.00
N VAL A 328 1.80 7.64 -9.63
CA VAL A 328 2.30 6.78 -10.72
C VAL A 328 2.67 7.63 -11.94
N LYS A 329 1.85 8.63 -12.30
CA LYS A 329 2.17 9.55 -13.40
C LYS A 329 3.46 10.31 -13.15
N ASP A 330 3.63 10.82 -11.94
CA ASP A 330 4.73 11.71 -11.57
C ASP A 330 6.05 10.95 -11.32
N PHE A 331 5.99 9.81 -10.64
CA PHE A 331 7.19 9.12 -10.15
C PHE A 331 7.35 7.69 -10.68
N GLY A 332 6.31 7.12 -11.29
CA GLY A 332 6.31 5.72 -11.72
C GLY A 332 7.49 5.38 -12.64
N ALA A 333 7.83 6.27 -13.58
CA ALA A 333 8.93 6.07 -14.51
C ALA A 333 10.29 5.86 -13.81
N LYS A 334 10.55 6.59 -12.72
CA LYS A 334 11.79 6.47 -11.92
C LYS A 334 11.91 5.10 -11.25
N HIS A 335 10.77 4.47 -10.96
CA HIS A 335 10.68 3.21 -10.21
C HIS A 335 10.29 2.01 -11.07
N GLY A 336 10.45 2.12 -12.39
CA GLY A 336 10.22 1.01 -13.33
C GLY A 336 8.78 0.82 -13.79
N LEU A 337 7.91 1.82 -13.57
CA LEU A 337 6.52 1.89 -14.02
C LEU A 337 6.34 2.89 -15.18
N ALA A 338 7.34 3.02 -16.06
CA ALA A 338 7.31 3.98 -17.16
C ALA A 338 6.17 3.70 -18.17
N GLY A 339 5.82 2.43 -18.35
CA GLY A 339 4.69 2.03 -19.20
C GLY A 339 3.35 2.47 -18.60
N GLU A 340 3.13 2.18 -17.32
CA GLU A 340 1.95 2.59 -16.57
C GLU A 340 1.79 4.11 -16.54
N ALA A 341 2.88 4.85 -16.26
CA ALA A 341 2.89 6.30 -16.24
C ALA A 341 2.56 6.94 -17.61
N ALA A 342 2.91 6.26 -18.71
CA ALA A 342 2.59 6.73 -20.06
C ALA A 342 1.10 6.57 -20.40
N LEU A 343 0.42 5.58 -19.82
CA LEU A 343 -1.01 5.33 -20.03
C LEU A 343 -1.92 6.31 -19.26
N ILE A 344 -1.39 6.97 -18.23
CA ILE A 344 -2.14 7.93 -17.42
C ILE A 344 -2.11 9.30 -18.11
N GLN A 345 -3.29 9.82 -18.45
CA GLN A 345 -3.49 11.13 -19.06
C GLN A 345 -4.03 12.13 -18.02
N ARG A 346 -3.71 13.41 -18.22
CA ARG A 346 -4.29 14.51 -17.44
C ARG A 346 -5.40 15.16 -18.24
N VAL A 347 -6.65 14.98 -17.82
CA VAL A 347 -7.85 15.55 -18.46
C VAL A 347 -8.59 16.35 -17.40
N ASP A 348 -8.85 17.64 -17.65
CA ASP A 348 -9.54 18.54 -16.71
C ASP A 348 -9.00 18.47 -15.28
N ARG A 349 -7.66 18.50 -15.15
CA ARG A 349 -6.91 18.39 -13.88
C ARG A 349 -7.04 17.05 -13.15
N ARG A 350 -7.70 16.04 -13.73
CA ARG A 350 -7.80 14.68 -13.21
C ARG A 350 -6.84 13.73 -13.93
N HIS A 351 -6.38 12.71 -13.22
CA HIS A 351 -5.61 11.62 -13.79
C HIS A 351 -6.55 10.50 -14.23
N VAL A 352 -6.54 10.16 -15.52
CA VAL A 352 -7.43 9.17 -16.11
C VAL A 352 -6.63 8.15 -16.92
N VAL A 353 -7.12 6.92 -16.96
CA VAL A 353 -6.59 5.85 -17.82
C VAL A 353 -7.73 5.42 -18.73
N ALA A 354 -7.53 5.53 -20.04
CA ALA A 354 -8.59 5.34 -21.03
C ALA A 354 -9.10 3.89 -21.08
N ASP A 355 -8.19 2.92 -21.04
CA ASP A 355 -8.57 1.51 -21.04
C ASP A 355 -8.96 1.06 -19.62
N PRO A 356 -10.18 0.52 -19.40
CA PRO A 356 -10.63 0.10 -18.07
C PRO A 356 -9.82 -1.06 -17.47
N GLY A 357 -9.28 -1.95 -18.31
CA GLY A 357 -8.46 -3.09 -17.87
C GLY A 357 -7.09 -2.63 -17.36
N GLU A 358 -6.43 -1.76 -18.10
CA GLU A 358 -5.18 -1.11 -17.69
C GLU A 358 -5.40 -0.22 -16.46
N ARG A 359 -6.53 0.50 -16.39
CA ARG A 359 -6.90 1.27 -15.20
C ARG A 359 -6.96 0.36 -13.97
N ALA A 360 -7.69 -0.75 -14.06
CA ALA A 360 -7.80 -1.71 -12.95
C ALA A 360 -6.42 -2.29 -12.58
N ARG A 361 -5.60 -2.66 -13.57
CA ARG A 361 -4.24 -3.19 -13.36
C ARG A 361 -3.33 -2.19 -12.65
N ILE A 362 -3.33 -0.93 -13.09
CA ILE A 362 -2.54 0.13 -12.46
C ILE A 362 -3.02 0.36 -11.03
N LEU A 363 -4.32 0.37 -10.77
CA LEU A 363 -4.87 0.58 -9.43
C LEU A 363 -4.59 -0.57 -8.46
N ASP A 364 -4.45 -1.79 -8.96
CA ASP A 364 -4.14 -2.97 -8.14
C ASP A 364 -2.70 -2.94 -7.62
N LEU A 365 -1.79 -2.21 -8.27
CA LEU A 365 -0.42 -2.00 -7.80
C LEU A 365 -0.35 -1.29 -6.43
N ARG A 366 -1.44 -0.70 -5.91
CA ARG A 366 -1.52 -0.17 -4.53
C ARG A 366 -1.28 -1.23 -3.47
N ARG A 367 -1.58 -2.49 -3.81
CA ARG A 367 -1.44 -3.68 -2.96
C ARG A 367 0.00 -4.16 -2.86
N GLU A 368 0.82 -3.83 -3.86
CA GLU A 368 2.25 -4.17 -3.87
C GLU A 368 3.01 -3.37 -2.80
N PRO A 369 3.46 -4.01 -1.69
CA PRO A 369 3.96 -3.27 -0.53
C PRO A 369 5.17 -2.39 -0.85
N TYR A 370 6.06 -2.89 -1.70
CA TYR A 370 7.27 -2.16 -2.09
C TYR A 370 6.97 -0.97 -2.99
N LEU A 371 6.08 -1.13 -3.99
CA LEU A 371 5.70 -0.01 -4.88
C LEU A 371 4.89 1.04 -4.13
N SER A 372 3.97 0.60 -3.27
CA SER A 372 3.19 1.46 -2.39
C SER A 372 4.10 2.28 -1.48
N ALA A 373 5.11 1.65 -0.85
CA ALA A 373 6.09 2.34 -0.02
C ALA A 373 6.99 3.32 -0.82
N LEU A 374 7.44 2.95 -2.02
CA LEU A 374 8.24 3.84 -2.86
C LEU A 374 7.48 5.10 -3.25
N LEU A 375 6.24 4.95 -3.73
CA LEU A 375 5.44 6.08 -4.19
C LEU A 375 4.92 6.93 -3.02
N ALA A 376 4.64 6.33 -1.86
CA ALA A 376 4.38 7.07 -0.63
C ALA A 376 5.60 7.90 -0.20
N ALA A 377 6.80 7.33 -0.23
CA ALA A 377 8.02 8.07 0.08
C ALA A 377 8.26 9.24 -0.88
N GLU A 378 8.08 9.05 -2.19
CA GLU A 378 8.27 10.12 -3.19
C GLU A 378 7.25 11.26 -2.98
N MET A 379 5.98 10.90 -2.76
CA MET A 379 4.92 11.87 -2.50
C MET A 379 5.18 12.67 -1.23
N LEU A 380 5.42 11.99 -0.10
CA LEU A 380 5.72 12.64 1.18
C LEU A 380 6.95 13.55 1.04
N LYS A 381 8.04 13.05 0.45
CA LYS A 381 9.25 13.85 0.24
C LYS A 381 9.01 15.09 -0.62
N ARG A 382 8.31 14.95 -1.76
CA ARG A 382 7.99 16.09 -2.65
C ARG A 382 7.17 17.13 -1.88
N ASP A 383 6.12 16.71 -1.20
CA ASP A 383 5.14 17.59 -0.60
C ASP A 383 5.71 18.27 0.65
N THR A 384 6.45 17.54 1.49
CA THR A 384 7.22 18.11 2.61
C THR A 384 8.20 19.18 2.12
N LEU A 385 9.09 18.84 1.18
CA LEU A 385 10.11 19.79 0.71
C LEU A 385 9.51 21.03 0.03
N ARG A 386 8.33 20.90 -0.60
CA ARG A 386 7.61 22.04 -1.18
C ARG A 386 7.18 23.02 -0.09
N ILE A 387 6.59 22.51 0.98
CA ILE A 387 6.03 23.33 2.05
C ILE A 387 7.16 23.93 2.90
N GLU A 388 8.16 23.13 3.27
CA GLU A 388 9.34 23.60 4.02
C GLU A 388 10.04 24.79 3.36
N ARG A 389 10.20 24.75 2.03
CA ARG A 389 10.80 25.87 1.28
C ARG A 389 9.97 27.15 1.38
N ARG A 390 8.66 27.03 1.48
CA ARG A 390 7.73 28.15 1.51
C ARG A 390 7.63 28.77 2.90
N ILE A 391 7.55 27.93 3.94
CA ILE A 391 7.46 28.37 5.34
C ILE A 391 8.82 28.69 5.96
N GLY A 392 9.92 28.24 5.34
CA GLY A 392 11.29 28.54 5.79
C GLY A 392 11.79 27.72 6.98
N ARG A 393 11.09 26.65 7.35
CA ARG A 393 11.50 25.71 8.42
C ARG A 393 11.17 24.26 8.05
N PRO A 394 11.85 23.27 8.66
CA PRO A 394 11.45 21.87 8.54
C PRO A 394 10.04 21.62 9.10
N LEU A 395 9.33 20.66 8.53
CA LEU A 395 8.06 20.18 9.07
C LEU A 395 8.28 19.17 10.18
N THR A 396 7.43 19.23 11.20
CA THR A 396 7.35 18.16 12.21
C THR A 396 6.72 16.90 11.63
N GLY A 397 6.82 15.79 12.34
CA GLY A 397 6.17 14.53 11.94
C GLY A 397 4.66 14.65 11.78
N GLY A 398 3.99 15.34 12.72
CA GLY A 398 2.55 15.58 12.66
C GLY A 398 2.17 16.45 11.47
N GLU A 399 2.95 17.49 11.17
CA GLU A 399 2.74 18.33 9.98
C GLU A 399 2.94 17.56 8.67
N VAL A 400 3.95 16.69 8.57
CA VAL A 400 4.10 15.84 7.38
C VAL A 400 2.89 14.92 7.17
N TYR A 401 2.30 14.40 8.25
CA TYR A 401 1.06 13.63 8.15
C TYR A 401 -0.16 14.51 7.84
N LEU A 402 -0.21 15.74 8.39
CA LEU A 402 -1.26 16.70 8.06
C LEU A 402 -1.28 17.01 6.56
N VAL A 403 -0.12 17.10 5.92
CA VAL A 403 0.02 17.25 4.47
C VAL A 403 -0.58 16.06 3.72
N HIS A 404 -0.37 14.85 4.21
CA HIS A 404 -1.00 13.66 3.64
C HIS A 404 -2.53 13.68 3.79
N PHE A 405 -3.02 14.15 4.95
CA PHE A 405 -4.44 14.15 5.30
C PHE A 405 -5.25 15.27 4.60
N LEU A 406 -4.73 16.49 4.55
CA LEU A 406 -5.40 17.66 3.92
C LEU A 406 -5.04 17.86 2.45
N GLY A 407 -4.01 17.15 1.97
CA GLY A 407 -3.31 17.47 0.75
C GLY A 407 -2.41 18.71 0.91
N PRO A 408 -1.47 18.95 -0.04
CA PRO A 408 -0.48 20.02 0.08
C PRO A 408 -1.11 21.41 0.27
N GLY A 409 -2.11 21.78 -0.55
CA GLY A 409 -2.73 23.10 -0.46
C GLY A 409 -3.52 23.33 0.84
N GLY A 410 -4.20 22.29 1.36
CA GLY A 410 -4.95 22.39 2.60
C GLY A 410 -4.04 22.50 3.83
N ALA A 411 -2.95 21.73 3.86
CA ALA A 411 -1.95 21.82 4.93
C ALA A 411 -1.17 23.13 4.88
N GLU A 412 -0.83 23.60 3.68
CA GLU A 412 -0.26 24.93 3.45
C GLU A 412 -1.14 26.02 4.08
N LEU A 413 -2.44 26.06 3.73
CA LEU A 413 -3.40 27.01 4.30
C LEU A 413 -3.53 26.88 5.82
N PHE A 414 -3.55 25.65 6.34
CA PHE A 414 -3.70 25.39 7.76
C PHE A 414 -2.49 25.89 8.56
N ILE A 415 -1.27 25.57 8.12
CA ILE A 415 -0.03 25.95 8.81
C ILE A 415 0.12 27.48 8.81
N ASP A 416 -0.10 28.12 7.67
CA ASP A 416 -0.02 29.59 7.56
C ASP A 416 -1.05 30.28 8.50
N ALA A 417 -2.28 29.75 8.56
CA ALA A 417 -3.32 30.28 9.43
C ALA A 417 -3.03 30.03 10.92
N MET A 418 -2.43 28.89 11.27
CA MET A 418 -2.08 28.53 12.64
C MET A 418 -0.96 29.44 13.18
N GLU A 419 0.03 29.80 12.37
CA GLU A 419 1.12 30.68 12.79
C GLU A 419 0.64 32.12 13.07
N GLY A 420 -0.37 32.60 12.33
CA GLY A 420 -0.93 33.94 12.53
C GLY A 420 -2.10 34.03 13.53
N ALA A 421 -2.91 32.98 13.64
CA ALA A 421 -4.14 32.96 14.45
C ALA A 421 -4.41 31.56 15.05
N PRO A 422 -3.59 31.10 16.00
CA PRO A 422 -3.65 29.73 16.53
C PRO A 422 -4.99 29.37 17.19
N ASP A 423 -5.67 30.35 17.79
CA ASP A 423 -6.95 30.16 18.50
C ASP A 423 -8.17 30.17 17.57
N ARG A 424 -7.97 30.41 16.25
CA ARG A 424 -9.07 30.39 15.27
C ARG A 424 -9.68 28.99 15.21
N VAL A 425 -11.01 28.94 15.04
CA VAL A 425 -11.76 27.68 14.88
C VAL A 425 -11.32 26.95 13.62
N ALA A 426 -10.79 25.73 13.77
CA ALA A 426 -10.28 24.94 12.66
C ALA A 426 -11.37 24.51 11.68
N ALA A 427 -12.57 24.23 12.19
CA ALA A 427 -13.72 23.83 11.37
C ALA A 427 -14.22 24.94 10.43
N GLU A 428 -13.98 26.21 10.75
CA GLU A 428 -14.33 27.34 9.87
C GLU A 428 -13.33 27.49 8.71
N LEU A 429 -12.05 27.19 8.97
CA LEU A 429 -11.03 27.22 7.93
C LEU A 429 -11.17 26.03 6.96
N LEU A 430 -11.52 24.87 7.50
CA LEU A 430 -11.58 23.59 6.78
C LEU A 430 -12.95 22.92 6.96
N PRO A 431 -14.04 23.50 6.45
CA PRO A 431 -15.41 23.01 6.71
C PRO A 431 -15.63 21.61 6.16
N LYS A 432 -15.22 21.35 4.91
CA LYS A 432 -15.31 20.02 4.30
C LYS A 432 -14.57 18.97 5.15
N PRO A 433 -13.25 19.09 5.42
CA PRO A 433 -12.56 18.18 6.34
C PRO A 433 -13.24 18.05 7.70
N ALA A 434 -13.74 19.13 8.32
CA ALA A 434 -14.38 19.07 9.63
C ALA A 434 -15.67 18.24 9.65
N GLU A 435 -16.51 18.36 8.62
CA GLU A 435 -17.72 17.54 8.46
C GLU A 435 -17.39 16.05 8.36
N ALA A 436 -16.35 15.73 7.59
CA ALA A 436 -15.91 14.37 7.37
C ALA A 436 -15.16 13.78 8.58
N ASN A 437 -14.55 14.62 9.41
CA ASN A 437 -13.56 14.21 10.41
C ASN A 437 -13.88 14.75 11.78
N ARG A 438 -15.14 14.59 12.21
CA ARG A 438 -15.63 15.25 13.41
C ARG A 438 -14.73 15.01 14.64
N PRO A 439 -14.26 13.79 14.95
CA PRO A 439 -13.38 13.60 16.11
C PRO A 439 -12.01 14.31 16.05
N ILE A 440 -11.58 14.83 14.89
CA ILE A 440 -10.38 15.68 14.78
C ILE A 440 -10.71 17.12 15.14
N PHE A 441 -11.79 17.67 14.58
CA PHE A 441 -12.13 19.09 14.61
C PHE A 441 -13.04 19.49 15.78
N TYR A 442 -13.60 18.52 16.49
CA TYR A 442 -14.47 18.74 17.65
C TYR A 442 -13.99 17.94 18.86
N ASP A 443 -14.32 18.40 20.05
CA ASP A 443 -14.13 17.68 21.30
C ASP A 443 -15.25 16.65 21.55
N LYS A 444 -15.13 15.86 22.63
CA LYS A 444 -16.12 14.82 22.99
C LYS A 444 -17.49 15.41 23.40
N ALA A 445 -17.53 16.67 23.82
CA ALA A 445 -18.75 17.40 24.15
C ALA A 445 -19.39 18.08 22.92
N GLY A 446 -18.74 18.01 21.74
CA GLY A 446 -19.19 18.64 20.51
C GLY A 446 -18.71 20.08 20.32
N GLY A 447 -17.87 20.60 21.21
CA GLY A 447 -17.23 21.91 21.07
C GLY A 447 -16.24 21.93 19.90
N THR A 448 -16.12 23.08 19.23
CA THR A 448 -15.18 23.27 18.12
C THR A 448 -13.76 23.46 18.63
N LEU A 449 -12.79 22.83 17.97
CA LEU A 449 -11.38 22.97 18.30
C LEU A 449 -10.70 24.07 17.48
N SER A 450 -9.71 24.69 18.10
CA SER A 450 -8.81 25.67 17.47
C SER A 450 -7.80 25.00 16.52
N LEU A 451 -7.15 25.79 15.67
CA LEU A 451 -6.05 25.33 14.81
C LEU A 451 -4.92 24.72 15.64
N ALA A 452 -4.55 25.35 16.76
CA ALA A 452 -3.51 24.85 17.65
C ALA A 452 -3.88 23.50 18.29
N GLU A 453 -5.13 23.31 18.69
CA GLU A 453 -5.59 22.03 19.26
C GLU A 453 -5.63 20.91 18.22
N VAL A 454 -6.09 21.21 17.00
CA VAL A 454 -6.06 20.25 15.89
C VAL A 454 -4.61 19.88 15.55
N HIS A 455 -3.71 20.85 15.44
CA HIS A 455 -2.28 20.60 15.21
C HIS A 455 -1.68 19.71 16.30
N LYS A 456 -1.95 20.02 17.58
CA LYS A 456 -1.50 19.23 18.73
C LYS A 456 -1.99 17.78 18.66
N LYS A 457 -3.21 17.53 18.19
CA LYS A 457 -3.71 16.15 17.99
C LYS A 457 -2.88 15.40 16.95
N PHE A 458 -2.56 16.03 15.81
CA PHE A 458 -1.71 15.43 14.79
C PHE A 458 -0.28 15.17 15.30
N GLU A 459 0.30 16.11 16.02
CA GLU A 459 1.60 15.94 16.68
C GLU A 459 1.60 14.75 17.65
N ALA A 460 0.62 14.68 18.55
CA ALA A 460 0.52 13.60 19.51
C ALA A 460 0.36 12.23 18.83
N MET A 461 -0.50 12.15 17.81
CA MET A 461 -0.77 10.92 17.08
C MET A 461 0.48 10.35 16.37
N ILE A 462 1.29 11.22 15.77
CA ILE A 462 2.43 10.80 14.95
C ILE A 462 3.72 10.69 15.77
N SER A 463 3.95 11.57 16.74
CA SER A 463 5.15 11.52 17.59
C SER A 463 5.29 10.18 18.34
N VAL A 464 4.19 9.61 18.83
CA VAL A 464 4.15 8.28 19.46
C VAL A 464 4.64 7.20 18.50
N ARG A 465 4.19 7.24 17.23
CA ARG A 465 4.59 6.28 16.20
C ARG A 465 6.03 6.48 15.76
N LEU A 466 6.48 7.72 15.60
CA LEU A 466 7.87 8.04 15.28
C LEU A 466 8.82 7.54 16.38
N ALA A 467 8.45 7.70 17.66
CA ALA A 467 9.21 7.14 18.77
C ALA A 467 9.27 5.61 18.70
N ARG A 468 8.12 4.95 18.45
CA ARG A 468 8.00 3.49 18.32
C ARG A 468 8.90 2.92 17.22
N TYR A 469 9.02 3.59 16.07
CA TYR A 469 9.79 3.10 14.91
C TYR A 469 11.18 3.74 14.76
N ARG A 470 11.66 4.49 15.76
CA ARG A 470 12.98 5.13 15.71
C ARG A 470 14.12 4.13 15.44
N GLU A 471 13.99 2.94 16.04
CA GLU A 471 14.98 1.86 15.97
C GLU A 471 15.11 1.21 14.59
N VAL A 472 14.13 1.42 13.71
CA VAL A 472 14.17 0.95 12.33
C VAL A 472 15.35 1.57 11.55
N LYS A 473 15.83 2.75 11.96
CA LYS A 473 17.04 3.38 11.40
C LYS A 473 18.31 2.53 11.61
N ARG A 474 18.36 1.68 12.64
CA ARG A 474 19.50 0.76 12.85
C ARG A 474 19.51 -0.37 11.82
N ILE A 475 18.32 -0.80 11.36
CA ILE A 475 18.16 -1.73 10.22
C ILE A 475 18.70 -1.09 8.94
N GLN A 476 18.52 0.23 8.78
CA GLN A 476 19.09 0.96 7.67
C GLN A 476 20.63 0.94 7.67
N ALA A 477 21.27 1.02 8.84
CA ALA A 477 22.73 1.02 8.97
C ALA A 477 23.38 -0.37 8.81
N ALA A 478 22.75 -1.44 9.29
CA ALA A 478 23.31 -2.80 9.25
C ALA A 478 23.41 -3.43 7.84
N VAL A 479 22.92 -2.75 6.80
CA VAL A 479 22.95 -3.21 5.39
C VAL A 479 23.97 -2.40 4.57
N GLU A 480 24.75 -1.51 5.19
CA GLU A 480 25.89 -0.87 4.54
C GLU A 480 27.11 -1.80 4.54
N PRO A 481 27.78 -2.06 3.40
CA PRO A 481 29.15 -2.54 3.46
C PRO A 481 30.02 -1.42 4.05
N ALA A 482 30.86 -1.76 5.02
CA ALA A 482 31.79 -0.82 5.64
C ALA A 482 32.55 -0.02 4.56
N PRO A 483 32.77 1.29 4.74
CA PRO A 483 33.59 2.06 3.81
C PRO A 483 34.98 1.42 3.74
N GLY A 484 35.34 0.95 2.54
CA GLY A 484 36.60 0.26 2.31
C GLY A 484 37.76 1.12 2.78
N LYS A 485 38.60 0.56 3.66
CA LYS A 485 39.93 1.10 3.91
C LYS A 485 40.64 1.20 2.56
N ARG A 486 41.02 2.41 2.14
CA ARG A 486 42.07 2.55 1.13
C ARG A 486 43.31 1.89 1.71
N VAL A 487 43.79 0.89 1.00
CA VAL A 487 45.14 0.39 1.18
C VAL A 487 45.96 1.18 0.17
N ASP A 488 46.86 2.02 0.69
CA ASP A 488 47.89 2.70 -0.11
C ASP A 488 48.90 1.69 -0.66
#